data_AF-A0A1H0M4K7-F1
#
_entry.id   AF-A0A1H0M4K7-F1
#
_cell.length_a   1.000
_cell.length_b   1.000
_cell.length_c   1.000
_cell.angle_alpha   90.00
_cell.angle_beta   90.00
_cell.angle_gamma   90.00
#
_symmetry.space_group_name_H-M   'P 1'
#
loop_
_entity.id
_entity.type
_entity.pdbx_description
1 polymer ?
#
loop_
_entity_poly.entity_id
_entity_poly.type
_entity_poly.pdbx_seq_one_letter_code
_entity_poly.pdbx_strand_id
1 'polypeptide(L)'
;MSGSRFDDVQLANGSYPFDDEMVPLRDLAMIPVPPALESWFRERLADGRMHVPRGVPTELRFRSDDRADTAFTVWRPEEGDELYMLAPKSYRTSTG
;
A
#
# COMPACT_ATOMS: atom_id res chain seq x y z
N MET A 1 15.23 -22.45 5.64
CA MET A 1 14.15 -21.96 6.51
C MET A 1 13.80 -20.55 6.04
N SER A 2 12.80 -20.41 5.16
CA SER A 2 12.34 -19.10 4.67
C SER A 2 11.33 -18.55 5.65
N GLY A 3 11.80 -17.73 6.60
CA GLY A 3 10.96 -16.91 7.45
C GLY A 3 10.93 -15.49 6.88
N SER A 4 9.75 -15.05 6.46
CA SER A 4 9.28 -13.66 6.34
C SER A 4 10.21 -12.62 5.71
N ARG A 5 9.95 -12.26 4.44
CA ARG A 5 10.43 -11.02 3.78
C ARG A 5 9.77 -9.73 4.34
N PHE A 6 9.19 -9.78 5.53
CA PHE A 6 8.34 -8.73 6.10
C PHE A 6 9.01 -7.91 7.20
N ASP A 7 10.19 -8.32 7.68
CA ASP A 7 10.92 -7.65 8.78
C ASP A 7 11.69 -6.39 8.34
N ASP A 8 11.77 -6.11 7.04
CA ASP A 8 12.62 -5.04 6.51
C ASP A 8 11.96 -3.64 6.57
N VAL A 9 10.64 -3.58 6.74
CA VAL A 9 9.90 -2.32 6.81
C VAL A 9 9.70 -1.90 8.27
N GLN A 10 10.48 -0.91 8.71
CA GLN A 10 10.23 -0.23 9.97
C GLN A 10 9.26 0.95 9.78
N LEU A 11 7.99 0.73 10.12
CA LEU A 11 6.99 1.79 10.20
C LEU A 11 7.03 2.45 11.57
N ALA A 12 6.99 3.78 11.60
CA ALA A 12 6.84 4.51 12.84
C ALA A 12 5.49 4.20 13.49
N ASN A 13 5.44 4.17 14.82
CA ASN A 13 4.16 4.12 15.53
C ASN A 13 3.34 5.36 15.16
N GLY A 14 2.09 5.17 14.74
CA GLY A 14 1.24 6.26 14.28
C GLY A 14 -0.04 5.77 13.61
N SER A 15 -0.73 6.69 12.94
CA SER A 15 -1.84 6.37 12.06
C SER A 15 -1.43 6.58 10.62
N TYR A 16 -1.90 5.70 9.74
CA TYR A 16 -1.60 5.69 8.33
C TYR A 16 -2.89 5.79 7.51
N PRO A 17 -2.84 6.38 6.32
CA PRO A 17 -4.01 6.52 5.49
C PRO A 17 -4.43 5.17 4.91
N PHE A 18 -5.74 4.92 4.95
CA PHE A 18 -6.41 3.88 4.21
C PHE A 18 -7.76 4.40 3.72
N ASP A 19 -7.86 4.61 2.42
CA ASP A 19 -8.98 5.28 1.78
C ASP A 19 -9.14 6.73 2.26
N ASP A 20 -10.32 7.13 2.74
CA ASP A 20 -10.59 8.46 3.30
C ASP A 20 -10.35 8.56 4.82
N GLU A 21 -9.78 7.51 5.43
CA GLU A 21 -9.56 7.42 6.87
C GLU A 21 -8.08 7.31 7.28
N MET A 22 -7.78 7.74 8.51
CA MET A 22 -6.50 7.53 9.17
C MET A 22 -6.64 6.42 10.22
N VAL A 23 -5.97 5.29 9.99
CA VAL A 23 -6.10 4.08 10.82
C VAL A 23 -4.81 3.87 11.62
N PRO A 24 -4.87 3.59 12.92
CA PRO A 24 -3.67 3.35 13.72
C PRO A 24 -2.94 2.07 13.28
N LEU A 25 -1.61 2.09 13.28
CA LEU A 25 -0.76 0.99 12.82
C LEU A 25 -1.10 -0.36 13.47
N ARG A 26 -1.49 -0.35 14.75
CA ARG A 26 -1.89 -1.57 15.47
C ARG A 26 -3.09 -2.29 14.85
N ASP A 27 -3.93 -1.57 14.11
CA ASP A 27 -5.15 -2.07 13.48
C ASP A 27 -4.96 -2.32 11.97
N LEU A 28 -3.75 -2.05 11.46
CA LEU A 28 -3.33 -2.28 10.08
C LEU A 28 -2.50 -3.56 9.95
N ALA A 29 -2.50 -4.12 8.75
CA ALA A 29 -1.60 -5.17 8.31
C ALA A 29 -1.04 -4.80 6.93
N MET A 30 0.22 -5.15 6.70
CA MET A 30 0.82 -5.10 5.37
C MET A 30 0.33 -6.33 4.60
N ILE A 31 -0.41 -6.11 3.52
CA ILE A 31 -0.95 -7.16 2.66
C ILE A 31 -0.47 -6.95 1.22
N PRO A 32 -0.41 -8.01 0.38
CA PRO A 32 -0.27 -7.82 -1.06
C PRO A 32 -1.39 -6.91 -1.57
N VAL A 33 -1.07 -6.01 -2.48
CA VAL A 33 -2.08 -5.16 -3.11
C VAL A 33 -3.06 -6.06 -3.90
N PRO A 34 -4.38 -5.85 -3.80
CA PRO A 34 -5.34 -6.61 -4.60
C PRO A 34 -5.06 -6.48 -6.12
N PRO A 35 -5.21 -7.55 -6.92
CA PRO A 35 -4.73 -7.57 -8.31
C PRO A 35 -5.23 -6.43 -9.21
N ALA A 36 -6.50 -6.05 -9.05
CA ALA A 36 -7.10 -4.94 -9.80
C ALA A 36 -6.44 -3.59 -9.44
N LEU A 37 -6.16 -3.37 -8.15
CA LEU A 37 -5.50 -2.16 -7.67
C LEU A 37 -4.00 -2.17 -8.01
N GLU A 38 -3.36 -3.34 -7.97
CA GLU A 38 -1.95 -3.49 -8.35
C GLU A 38 -1.74 -3.17 -9.82
N SER A 39 -2.60 -3.66 -10.70
CA SER A 39 -2.56 -3.36 -12.14
C SER A 39 -2.64 -1.85 -12.37
N TRP A 40 -3.56 -1.19 -11.67
CA TRP A 40 -3.76 0.26 -11.75
C TRP A 40 -2.55 1.06 -11.23
N PHE A 41 -1.89 0.61 -10.15
CA PHE A 41 -0.63 1.21 -9.68
C PHE A 41 0.49 1.03 -10.71
N ARG A 42 0.64 -0.17 -11.26
CA ARG A 42 1.68 -0.49 -12.24
C ARG A 42 1.58 0.38 -13.50
N GLU A 43 0.38 0.60 -14.03
CA GLU A 43 0.16 1.51 -15.16
C GLU A 43 0.64 2.93 -14.85
N ARG A 44 0.32 3.47 -13.67
CA ARG A 44 0.74 4.82 -13.26
C ARG A 44 2.23 4.94 -12.99
N LEU A 45 2.85 3.90 -12.43
CA LEU A 45 4.29 3.82 -12.24
C LEU A 45 5.02 3.77 -13.59
N ALA A 46 4.48 3.04 -14.57
CA ALA A 46 5.04 2.94 -15.92
C ALA A 46 4.96 4.27 -16.67
N ASP A 47 3.85 4.99 -16.54
CA ASP A 47 3.65 6.32 -17.15
C ASP A 47 4.40 7.45 -16.43
N GLY A 48 5.13 7.15 -15.34
CA GLY A 48 5.88 8.12 -14.54
C GLY A 48 5.00 9.11 -13.75
N ARG A 49 3.68 8.87 -13.68
CA ARG A 49 2.72 9.69 -12.93
C ARG A 49 2.78 9.44 -11.43
N MET A 50 3.47 8.37 -11.03
CA MET A 50 3.65 7.94 -9.66
C MET A 50 5.07 7.41 -9.47
N HIS A 51 5.60 7.56 -8.27
CA HIS A 51 6.88 6.98 -7.88
C HIS A 51 6.74 6.31 -6.51
N VAL A 52 7.09 5.03 -6.44
CA VAL A 52 7.21 4.27 -5.19
C VAL A 52 8.65 3.72 -5.15
N PRO A 53 9.56 4.37 -4.42
CA PRO A 53 10.92 3.88 -4.24
C PRO A 53 10.91 2.47 -3.64
N ARG A 54 11.89 1.65 -4.04
CA ARG A 54 12.11 0.36 -3.39
C ARG A 54 12.56 0.56 -1.94
N GLY A 55 12.17 -0.35 -1.07
CA GLY A 55 12.51 -0.34 0.35
C GLY A 55 11.75 0.69 1.20
N VAL A 56 11.08 1.67 0.58
CA VAL A 56 10.49 2.81 1.31
C VAL A 56 8.97 2.80 1.26
N PRO A 57 8.27 2.69 2.41
CA PRO A 57 6.83 2.90 2.49
C PRO A 57 6.48 4.31 2.01
N THR A 58 5.59 4.39 1.04
CA THR A 58 5.24 5.62 0.34
C THR A 58 3.74 5.86 0.43
N GLU A 59 3.36 7.05 0.88
CA GLU A 59 1.98 7.48 0.85
C GLU A 59 1.60 7.92 -0.57
N LEU A 60 0.56 7.30 -1.10
CA LEU A 60 -0.02 7.63 -2.39
C LEU A 60 -1.38 8.27 -2.17
N ARG A 61 -1.58 9.47 -2.75
CA ARG A 61 -2.84 10.21 -2.68
C ARG A 61 -3.53 10.24 -4.03
N PHE A 62 -4.83 10.02 -4.01
CA PHE A 62 -5.71 9.97 -5.16
C PHE A 62 -6.80 11.00 -4.99
N ARG A 63 -6.81 11.97 -5.91
CA ARG A 63 -7.89 12.92 -6.02
C ARG A 63 -8.72 12.58 -7.24
N SER A 64 -10.04 12.55 -7.04
CA SER A 64 -11.03 12.60 -8.10
C SER A 64 -11.94 13.77 -7.80
N ASP A 65 -12.37 14.53 -8.81
CA ASP A 65 -13.20 15.72 -8.62
C ASP A 65 -14.55 15.43 -7.92
N ASP A 66 -15.00 14.17 -7.94
CA ASP A 66 -16.28 13.72 -7.38
C ASP A 66 -16.17 12.87 -6.10
N ARG A 67 -14.98 12.69 -5.52
CA ARG A 67 -14.79 11.84 -4.33
C ARG A 67 -13.82 12.46 -3.32
N ALA A 68 -13.95 12.03 -2.07
CA ALA A 68 -12.98 12.37 -1.03
C ALA A 68 -11.55 11.97 -1.48
N ASP A 69 -10.56 12.73 -1.03
CA ASP A 69 -9.14 12.41 -1.23
C ASP A 69 -8.86 11.03 -0.61
N THR A 70 -8.67 10.03 -1.45
CA THR A 70 -8.33 8.65 -1.06
C THR A 70 -6.82 8.55 -0.93
N ALA A 71 -6.30 7.99 0.15
CA ALA A 71 -4.87 7.78 0.35
C ALA A 71 -4.55 6.37 0.86
N PHE A 72 -3.41 5.83 0.40
CA PHE A 72 -2.91 4.52 0.84
C PHE A 72 -1.41 4.58 1.08
N THR A 73 -0.93 3.86 2.10
CA THR A 73 0.51 3.60 2.26
C THR A 73 0.88 2.33 1.50
N VAL A 74 1.72 2.46 0.49
CA VAL A 74 2.17 1.37 -0.39
C VAL A 74 3.67 1.17 -0.22
N TRP A 75 4.13 -0.07 -0.29
CA TRP A 75 5.52 -0.43 -0.22
C TRP A 75 5.91 -1.33 -1.38
N ARG A 76 7.09 -1.05 -1.95
CA ARG A 76 7.75 -1.92 -2.92
C ARG A 76 9.01 -2.51 -2.28
N PRO A 77 9.14 -3.84 -2.20
CA PRO A 77 10.33 -4.46 -1.65
C PRO A 77 11.58 -4.19 -2.50
N GLU A 78 12.75 -4.29 -1.88
CA GLU A 78 14.04 -4.26 -2.59
C GLU A 78 14.13 -5.40 -3.60
N GLU A 79 13.79 -6.61 -3.15
CA GLU A 79 13.72 -7.80 -3.98
C GLU A 79 12.29 -8.14 -4.40
N GLY A 80 12.11 -8.48 -5.68
CA GLY A 80 10.81 -8.85 -6.23
C GLY A 80 10.09 -7.70 -6.90
N ASP A 81 8.87 -7.95 -7.37
CA ASP A 81 8.09 -6.97 -8.11
C ASP A 81 6.66 -6.78 -7.58
N GLU A 82 6.29 -7.53 -6.54
CA GLU A 82 5.01 -7.42 -5.87
C GLU A 82 4.90 -6.11 -5.11
N LEU A 83 3.72 -5.50 -5.14
CA LEU A 83 3.41 -4.34 -4.32
C LEU A 83 2.64 -4.77 -3.08
N TYR A 84 2.90 -4.09 -1.97
CA TYR A 84 2.20 -4.28 -0.71
C TYR A 84 1.54 -2.97 -0.28
N MET A 85 0.48 -3.07 0.50
CA MET A 85 -0.17 -1.90 1.09
C MET A 85 -0.53 -2.15 2.55
N LEU A 86 -0.57 -1.07 3.33
CA LEU A 86 -1.23 -1.10 4.62
C LEU A 86 -2.74 -1.09 4.41
N ALA A 87 -3.42 -2.05 5.02
CA ALA A 87 -4.87 -2.14 5.04
C ALA A 87 -5.37 -2.52 6.45
N PRO A 88 -6.59 -2.13 6.85
CA PRO A 88 -7.22 -2.60 8.06
C PRO A 88 -7.17 -4.12 8.12
N LYS A 89 -6.92 -4.68 9.31
CA LYS A 89 -6.95 -6.15 9.49
C LYS A 89 -8.30 -6.77 9.13
N SER A 90 -9.37 -5.98 9.14
CA SER A 90 -10.72 -6.35 8.71
C SER A 90 -10.92 -6.26 7.19
N TYR A 91 -9.97 -5.70 6.45
CA TYR A 91 -10.05 -5.57 5.00
C TYR A 91 -10.06 -6.96 4.38
N ARG A 92 -11.25 -7.37 3.94
CA ARG A 92 -11.43 -8.63 3.26
C ARG A 92 -10.82 -8.48 1.87
N THR A 93 -9.69 -9.13 1.64
CA THR A 93 -9.22 -9.45 0.29
C THR A 93 -10.24 -10.39 -0.32
N SER A 94 -11.34 -9.85 -0.86
CA SER A 94 -12.29 -10.65 -1.62
C SER A 94 -11.59 -11.03 -2.92
N THR A 95 -11.04 -12.24 -2.94
CA THR A 95 -10.65 -12.94 -4.15
C THR A 95 -11.92 -13.13 -4.98
N GLY A 96 -12.16 -12.19 -5.90
CA GLY A 96 -13.08 -12.35 -7.02
C GLY A 96 -12.31 -12.76 -8.26
#